data_AF-A0A5K0ZAB7-F1
#
_entry.id   AF-A0A5K0ZAB7-F1
#
_cell.length_a   1.000
_cell.length_b   1.000
_cell.length_c   1.000
_cell.angle_alpha   90.00
_cell.angle_beta   90.00
_cell.angle_gamma   90.00
#
_symmetry.space_group_name_H-M   'P 1'
#
loop_
_entity.id
_entity.type
_entity.pdbx_description
1 polymer ?
#
loop_
_entity_poly.entity_id
_entity_poly.type
_entity_poly.pdbx_seq_one_letter_code
_entity_poly.pdbx_strand_id
1 'polypeptide(L)'
;MKYPAPGAPELAMRVKELLEGAGFKKVEEERSRGLDHGAWVPLMLMYPDADIPVCQLSVQLHKDGQYHYNMGKALSPLREEGVLIMASGSATHNLRTLGPGGTPPPKWAIDFDTWLKDSLLNG
;
A
#
# COMPACT_ATOMS: atom_id res chain seq x y z
N MET A 1 -9.91 17.63 1.64
CA MET A 1 -10.35 16.90 0.42
C MET A 1 -11.05 15.63 0.87
N LYS A 2 -12.11 15.18 0.19
CA LYS A 2 -12.82 13.93 0.51
C LYS A 2 -12.91 13.08 -0.76
N TYR A 3 -12.54 11.81 -0.65
CA TYR A 3 -12.74 10.80 -1.70
C TYR A 3 -13.76 9.79 -1.16
N PRO A 4 -15.03 9.85 -1.59
CA PRO A 4 -16.15 9.18 -0.93
C PRO A 4 -16.37 7.75 -1.40
N ALA A 5 -15.30 6.96 -1.53
CA ALA A 5 -15.42 5.55 -1.90
C ALA A 5 -16.24 4.76 -0.86
N PRO A 6 -17.13 3.84 -1.28
CA PRO A 6 -17.78 2.91 -0.38
C PRO A 6 -16.75 2.10 0.41
N GLY A 7 -17.06 1.79 1.68
CA GLY A 7 -16.25 0.83 2.43
C GLY A 7 -16.47 -0.60 1.90
N ALA A 8 -15.46 -1.46 2.04
CA ALA A 8 -15.54 -2.88 1.68
C ALA A 8 -15.42 -3.78 2.94
N PRO A 9 -16.46 -3.89 3.79
CA PRO A 9 -16.39 -4.62 5.05
C PRO A 9 -16.19 -6.14 4.87
N GLU A 10 -16.75 -6.74 3.81
CA GLU A 10 -16.53 -8.16 3.48
C GLU A 10 -15.07 -8.41 3.13
N LEU A 11 -14.46 -7.50 2.36
CA LEU A 11 -13.03 -7.55 2.05
C LEU A 11 -12.18 -7.38 3.32
N ALA A 12 -12.57 -6.50 4.24
CA ALA A 12 -11.85 -6.32 5.51
C ALA A 12 -11.86 -7.60 6.36
N MET A 13 -13.00 -8.29 6.44
CA MET A 13 -13.10 -9.60 7.12
C MET A 13 -12.24 -10.65 6.43
N ARG A 14 -12.27 -10.72 5.09
CA ARG A 14 -11.46 -11.66 4.31
C ARG A 14 -9.95 -11.43 4.49
N VAL A 15 -9.52 -10.17 4.48
CA VAL A 15 -8.12 -9.77 4.77
C VAL A 15 -7.71 -10.25 6.16
N LYS A 16 -8.56 -10.02 7.17
CA LYS A 16 -8.32 -10.48 8.54
C LYS A 16 -8.14 -11.99 8.62
N GLU A 17 -9.05 -12.76 8.04
CA GLU A 17 -8.97 -14.23 8.00
C GLU A 17 -7.67 -14.74 7.38
N LEU A 18 -7.26 -14.18 6.24
CA LEU A 18 -6.03 -14.55 5.56
C LEU A 18 -4.79 -14.27 6.41
N LEU A 19 -4.74 -13.11 7.05
CA LEU A 19 -3.62 -12.72 7.90
C LEU A 19 -3.54 -13.58 9.17
N GLU A 20 -4.66 -13.76 9.88
CA GLU A 20 -4.70 -14.60 11.08
C GLU A 20 -4.38 -16.06 10.76
N GLY A 21 -4.91 -16.58 9.64
CA GLY A 21 -4.59 -17.93 9.14
C GLY A 21 -3.12 -18.11 8.75
N ALA A 22 -2.44 -17.04 8.35
CA ALA A 22 -1.00 -17.03 8.06
C ALA A 22 -0.11 -16.78 9.30
N GLY A 23 -0.69 -16.74 10.51
CA GLY A 23 0.03 -16.58 11.76
C GLY A 23 0.35 -15.13 12.15
N PHE A 24 -0.26 -14.14 11.48
CA PHE A 24 -0.23 -12.76 11.95
C PHE A 24 -1.08 -12.65 13.21
N LYS A 25 -0.49 -12.11 14.28
CA LYS A 25 -1.21 -11.88 15.55
C LYS A 25 -2.37 -10.88 15.35
N LYS A 26 -3.35 -10.92 16.26
CA LYS A 26 -4.54 -10.05 16.40
C LYS A 26 -4.64 -8.95 15.34
N VAL A 27 -5.44 -9.21 14.30
CA VAL A 27 -5.75 -8.23 13.27
C VAL A 27 -7.05 -7.54 13.67
N GLU A 28 -6.98 -6.22 13.86
CA GLU A 28 -8.11 -5.42 14.34
C GLU A 28 -8.83 -4.74 13.18
N GLU A 29 -10.15 -4.63 13.29
CA GLU A 29 -10.99 -3.90 12.34
C GLU A 29 -11.21 -2.48 12.85
N GLU A 30 -10.81 -1.49 12.04
CA GLU A 30 -11.09 -0.08 12.28
C GLU A 30 -12.27 0.35 11.42
N ARG A 31 -13.34 0.86 12.06
CA ARG A 31 -14.61 1.21 11.41
C ARG A 31 -14.92 2.71 11.44
N SER A 32 -14.17 3.48 12.21
CA SER A 32 -14.40 4.91 12.44
C SER A 32 -13.50 5.81 11.57
N ARG A 33 -12.38 5.28 11.08
CA ARG A 33 -11.38 6.05 10.34
C ARG A 33 -11.65 5.98 8.82
N GLY A 34 -11.63 7.14 8.18
CA GLY A 34 -11.65 7.24 6.71
C GLY A 34 -10.28 6.99 6.07
N LEU A 35 -10.25 7.00 4.73
CA LEU A 35 -9.01 6.86 3.97
C LEU A 35 -8.00 7.96 4.32
N ASP A 36 -6.74 7.57 4.57
CA ASP A 36 -5.67 8.55 4.75
C ASP A 36 -5.14 9.11 3.43
N HIS A 37 -4.28 10.13 3.53
CA HIS A 37 -3.71 10.83 2.39
C HIS A 37 -2.95 9.93 1.41
N GLY A 38 -2.29 8.87 1.90
CA GLY A 38 -1.60 7.91 1.05
C GLY A 38 -2.58 7.12 0.19
N ALA A 39 -3.74 6.76 0.75
CA ALA A 39 -4.76 6.00 0.05
C ALA A 39 -5.59 6.86 -0.93
N TRP A 40 -6.12 8.01 -0.50
CA TRP A 40 -7.08 8.74 -1.33
C TRP A 40 -6.47 9.50 -2.51
N VAL A 41 -5.22 9.96 -2.44
CA VAL A 41 -4.56 10.69 -3.55
C VAL A 41 -4.47 9.84 -4.82
N PRO A 42 -3.85 8.65 -4.82
CA PRO A 42 -3.76 7.83 -6.02
C PRO A 42 -5.15 7.35 -6.49
N LEU A 43 -6.06 7.03 -5.56
CA LEU A 43 -7.41 6.62 -5.92
C LEU A 43 -8.18 7.72 -6.65
N MET A 44 -8.11 8.97 -6.19
CA MET A 44 -8.72 10.10 -6.89
C MET A 44 -8.18 10.29 -8.32
N LEU A 45 -6.91 9.98 -8.56
CA LEU A 45 -6.29 10.11 -9.88
C LEU A 45 -6.64 8.94 -10.81
N MET A 46 -6.77 7.73 -10.27
CA MET A 46 -7.05 6.52 -11.04
C MET A 46 -8.55 6.28 -11.27
N TYR A 47 -9.38 6.55 -10.25
CA TYR A 47 -10.80 6.23 -10.19
C TYR A 47 -11.61 7.44 -9.66
N PRO A 48 -11.67 8.56 -10.41
CA PRO A 48 -12.24 9.81 -9.90
C PRO A 48 -13.71 9.72 -9.46
N ASP A 49 -14.48 8.78 -10.00
CA ASP A 49 -15.90 8.59 -9.69
C ASP A 49 -16.16 7.97 -8.30
N ALA A 50 -15.12 7.42 -7.66
CA ALA A 50 -15.19 6.83 -6.32
C ALA A 50 -16.28 5.76 -6.15
N ASP A 51 -16.54 4.97 -7.19
CA ASP A 51 -17.57 3.92 -7.25
C ASP A 51 -17.06 2.52 -6.89
N ILE A 52 -15.73 2.36 -6.74
CA ILE A 52 -15.09 1.11 -6.33
C ILE A 52 -15.01 1.04 -4.79
N PRO A 53 -15.53 -0.03 -4.15
CA PRO A 53 -15.37 -0.22 -2.71
C PRO A 53 -13.91 -0.38 -2.27
N VAL A 54 -13.53 0.26 -1.17
CA VAL A 54 -12.14 0.28 -0.68
C VAL A 54 -12.07 -0.23 0.77
N CYS A 55 -11.07 -1.08 1.03
CA CYS A 55 -10.62 -1.43 2.38
C CYS A 55 -9.16 -0.98 2.53
N GLN A 56 -8.87 -0.18 3.56
CA GLN A 56 -7.50 0.25 3.86
C GLN A 56 -6.84 -0.70 4.86
N LEU A 57 -5.62 -1.15 4.54
CA LEU A 57 -4.78 -1.95 5.44
C LEU A 57 -3.62 -1.10 5.98
N SER A 58 -3.41 -1.11 7.30
CA SER A 58 -2.31 -0.37 7.94
C SER A 58 -0.97 -1.06 7.78
N VAL A 59 0.11 -0.28 7.67
CA VAL A 59 1.50 -0.78 7.73
C VAL A 59 2.03 -0.70 9.18
N GLN A 60 2.67 -1.76 9.65
CA GLN A 60 3.28 -1.84 10.98
C GLN A 60 4.68 -1.20 11.01
N LEU A 61 4.80 -0.03 11.65
CA LEU A 61 6.04 0.77 11.70
C LEU A 61 7.21 0.09 12.45
N HIS A 62 6.91 -0.84 13.35
CA HIS A 62 7.89 -1.52 14.20
C HIS A 62 8.28 -2.92 13.67
N LYS A 63 7.88 -3.24 12.43
CA LYS A 63 8.15 -4.51 11.76
C LYS A 63 9.11 -4.30 10.58
N ASP A 64 9.83 -5.36 10.23
CA ASP A 64 10.83 -5.35 9.16
C ASP A 64 10.24 -5.67 7.78
N GLY A 65 11.09 -5.63 6.75
CA GLY A 65 10.68 -5.95 5.38
C GLY A 65 10.21 -7.40 5.21
N GLN A 66 10.77 -8.35 5.96
CA GLN A 66 10.37 -9.75 5.88
C GLN A 66 8.92 -9.96 6.36
N TYR A 67 8.52 -9.27 7.43
CA TYR A 67 7.14 -9.26 7.91
C TYR A 67 6.17 -8.77 6.83
N HIS A 68 6.47 -7.61 6.21
CA HIS A 68 5.60 -7.03 5.18
C HIS A 68 5.58 -7.83 3.88
N TYR A 69 6.70 -8.46 3.52
CA TYR A 69 6.76 -9.38 2.39
C TYR A 69 5.89 -10.62 2.62
N ASN A 70 5.96 -11.21 3.83
CA ASN A 70 5.09 -12.34 4.19
C ASN A 70 3.61 -11.94 4.26
N MET A 71 3.32 -10.68 4.62
CA MET A 71 1.95 -10.14 4.61
C MET A 71 1.42 -10.11 3.16
N GLY A 72 2.23 -9.65 2.21
CA GLY A 72 1.89 -9.70 0.78
C GLY A 72 1.64 -11.14 0.29
N LYS A 73 2.45 -12.11 0.74
CA LYS A 73 2.22 -13.54 0.43
C LYS A 73 0.88 -14.04 0.96
N ALA A 74 0.55 -13.74 2.22
CA ALA A 74 -0.71 -14.15 2.85
C ALA A 74 -1.93 -13.57 2.12
N LEU A 75 -1.81 -12.35 1.57
CA LEU A 75 -2.87 -11.66 0.85
C LEU A 75 -2.95 -12.01 -0.64
N SER A 76 -2.02 -12.81 -1.17
CA SER A 76 -1.97 -13.16 -2.58
C SER A 76 -3.25 -13.80 -3.15
N PRO A 77 -4.04 -14.61 -2.40
CA PRO A 77 -5.29 -15.19 -2.92
C PRO A 77 -6.33 -14.14 -3.34
N LEU A 78 -6.30 -12.94 -2.74
CA LEU A 78 -7.26 -11.87 -3.05
C LEU A 78 -7.23 -11.47 -4.54
N ARG A 79 -6.10 -11.66 -5.22
CA ARG A 79 -5.99 -11.38 -6.66
C ARG A 79 -6.88 -12.29 -7.51
N GLU A 80 -7.08 -13.54 -7.08
CA GLU A 80 -7.97 -14.50 -7.74
C GLU A 80 -9.44 -14.25 -7.36
N GLU A 81 -9.66 -13.56 -6.24
CA GLU A 81 -10.99 -13.14 -5.74
C GLU A 81 -11.45 -11.80 -6.35
N GLY A 82 -10.75 -11.28 -7.37
CA GLY A 82 -11.12 -10.04 -8.06
C GLY A 82 -10.73 -8.75 -7.34
N VAL A 83 -9.82 -8.82 -6.37
CA VAL A 83 -9.36 -7.67 -5.58
C VAL A 83 -8.08 -7.07 -6.17
N LEU A 84 -8.10 -5.75 -6.38
CA LEU A 84 -6.89 -4.97 -6.66
C LEU A 84 -6.16 -4.63 -5.36
N ILE A 85 -4.94 -5.16 -5.20
CA ILE A 85 -4.04 -4.77 -4.10
C ILE A 85 -3.23 -3.54 -4.57
N MET A 86 -3.45 -2.40 -3.92
CA MET A 86 -2.73 -1.15 -4.20
C MET A 86 -1.84 -0.77 -3.02
N ALA A 87 -0.55 -0.55 -3.30
CA ALA A 87 0.39 0.05 -2.35
C ALA A 87 0.84 1.41 -2.88
N SER A 88 0.80 2.43 -2.03
CA SER A 88 1.20 3.80 -2.35
C SER A 88 2.37 4.22 -1.47
N GLY A 89 3.43 4.76 -2.07
CA GLY A 89 4.61 5.21 -1.35
C GLY A 89 5.73 5.67 -2.28
N SER A 90 6.96 5.64 -1.78
CA SER A 90 8.15 5.99 -2.56
C SER A 90 9.29 5.03 -2.23
N ALA A 91 10.01 4.57 -3.25
CA ALA A 91 11.19 3.72 -3.10
C ALA A 91 12.29 4.42 -2.29
N THR A 92 12.44 5.73 -2.47
CA THR A 92 13.33 6.59 -1.70
C THR A 92 12.54 7.71 -1.03
N HIS A 93 12.83 8.01 0.24
CA HIS A 93 12.15 9.08 0.97
C HIS A 93 13.09 9.80 1.94
N ASN A 94 13.83 10.79 1.44
CA ASN A 94 14.67 11.66 2.25
C ASN A 94 14.36 13.14 1.98
N LEU A 95 13.50 13.73 2.81
CA LEU A 95 13.08 15.12 2.63
C LEU A 95 14.21 16.14 2.83
N ARG A 96 15.33 15.75 3.46
CA ARG A 96 16.51 16.63 3.63
C ARG A 96 17.26 16.85 2.32
N THR A 97 17.10 15.95 1.36
CA THR A 97 17.73 16.05 0.04
C THR A 97 16.76 16.55 -1.03
N LEU A 98 15.56 16.97 -0.63
CA LEU A 98 14.55 17.49 -1.55
C LEU A 98 14.98 18.90 -2.00
N GLY A 99 15.24 19.05 -3.29
CA GLY A 99 15.50 20.34 -3.91
C GLY A 99 14.23 21.06 -4.37
N PRO A 100 14.32 22.33 -4.78
CA PRO A 100 13.25 23.03 -5.48
C PRO A 100 12.74 22.27 -6.71
N GLY A 101 11.52 22.57 -7.16
CA GLY A 101 10.95 21.99 -8.37
C GLY A 101 11.88 22.15 -9.58
N GLY A 102 12.09 21.07 -10.32
CA GLY A 102 13.04 21.02 -11.44
C GLY A 102 14.47 20.63 -11.05
N THR A 103 14.79 20.48 -9.76
CA THR A 103 16.08 19.92 -9.34
C THR A 103 16.15 18.45 -9.74
N PRO A 104 17.20 18.02 -10.48
CA PRO A 104 17.38 16.61 -10.81
C PRO A 104 17.49 15.75 -9.53
N PRO A 105 16.95 14.53 -9.53
CA PRO A 105 17.11 13.64 -8.39
C PRO A 105 18.61 13.33 -8.17
N PRO A 106 19.06 13.21 -6.90
CA PRO A 106 20.44 12.90 -6.63
C PRO A 106 20.80 11.51 -7.16
N LYS A 107 22.05 11.33 -7.60
CA LYS A 107 22.51 10.08 -8.24
C LYS A 107 22.19 8.83 -7.42
N TRP A 108 22.38 8.86 -6.10
CA TRP A 108 22.08 7.72 -5.22
C TRP A 108 20.61 7.29 -5.28
N ALA A 109 19.67 8.23 -5.48
CA ALA A 109 18.25 7.92 -5.56
C ALA A 109 17.91 7.24 -6.88
N ILE A 110 18.51 7.72 -7.99
CA ILE A 110 18.39 7.09 -9.31
C ILE A 110 18.98 5.68 -9.28
N ASP A 111 20.17 5.52 -8.69
CA ASP A 111 20.86 4.23 -8.62
C ASP A 111 20.04 3.21 -7.80
N PHE A 112 19.47 3.63 -6.66
CA PHE A 112 18.61 2.77 -5.85
C PHE A 112 17.31 2.40 -6.56
N ASP A 113 16.63 3.36 -7.21
CA ASP A 113 15.40 3.10 -7.96
C ASP A 113 15.64 2.12 -9.12
N THR A 114 16.75 2.31 -9.83
CA THR A 114 17.17 1.40 -10.92
C THR A 114 17.43 0.00 -10.38
N TRP A 115 18.23 -0.13 -9.31
CA TRP A 115 18.50 -1.41 -8.67
C TRP A 115 17.22 -2.11 -8.18
N LEU A 116 16.29 -1.36 -7.58
CA LEU A 116 15.03 -1.91 -7.07
C LEU A 116 14.18 -2.45 -8.23
N LYS A 117 14.03 -1.67 -9.30
CA LYS A 117 13.32 -2.09 -10.51
C LYS A 117 13.92 -3.36 -11.09
N ASP A 118 15.24 -3.41 -11.26
CA ASP A 118 15.91 -4.56 -11.86
C ASP A 118 15.80 -5.81 -10.98
N SER A 119 15.84 -5.65 -9.65
CA SER A 119 15.66 -6.74 -8.69
C SER A 119 14.25 -7.30 -8.72
N LEU A 120 13.23 -6.46 -8.95
CA LEU A 120 11.82 -6.89 -9.04
C LEU A 120 11.47 -7.55 -10.39
N LEU A 121 12.12 -7.14 -11.48
CA LEU A 121 11.84 -7.68 -12.82
C LEU A 121 12.61 -8.96 -13.13
N ASN A 122 13.77 -9.15 -12.50
CA ASN A 122 14.68 -10.27 -12.81
C ASN A 122 14.85 -11.28 -11.65
N GLY A 123 14.26 -11.02 -10.49
CA GLY A 123 14.24 -11.93 -9.34
C GLY A 123 13.01 -12.82 -9.32
#